data_AF-W6VZW6-F1
#
_entry.id   AF-W6VZW6-F1
#
_cell.length_a   1.000
_cell.length_b   1.000
_cell.length_c   1.000
_cell.angle_alpha   90.00
_cell.angle_beta   90.00
_cell.angle_gamma   90.00
#
_symmetry.space_group_name_H-M   'P 1'
#
loop_
_entity.id
_entity.type
_entity.pdbx_description
1 polymer ?
#
loop_
_entity_poly.entity_id
_entity_poly.type
_entity_poly.pdbx_seq_one_letter_code
_entity_poly.pdbx_strand_id
1 'polypeptide(L)'
;MPRTYSVKEVKPFNWLIRDRTSKACTMEIRLEYDVIDRRFNGDYRRRYSKVSPWQKWRAAKPDEIDIGKEAIGPRALAACVAASISPTIWQRASKAAATRQADTHAADAVGYMKDAWNAMHP
;
A
#
# COMPACT_ATOMS: atom_id res chain seq x y z
N MET A 1 -15.01 22.26 12.36
CA MET A 1 -15.23 22.46 10.90
C MET A 1 -15.08 21.12 10.21
N PRO A 2 -15.99 20.73 9.31
CA PRO A 2 -15.86 19.47 8.56
C PRO A 2 -14.58 19.51 7.72
N ARG A 3 -13.80 18.43 7.72
CA ARG A 3 -12.61 18.33 6.88
C ARG A 3 -13.03 18.31 5.42
N THR A 4 -12.41 19.15 4.62
CA THR A 4 -12.70 19.21 3.19
C THR A 4 -11.53 18.63 2.41
N TYR A 5 -11.77 17.50 1.76
CA TYR A 5 -10.75 16.81 0.98
C TYR A 5 -10.97 17.02 -0.52
N SER A 6 -9.87 17.17 -1.25
CA SER A 6 -9.84 17.03 -2.70
C SER A 6 -9.25 15.67 -3.02
N VAL A 7 -10.04 14.79 -3.62
CA VAL A 7 -9.63 13.42 -3.96
C VAL A 7 -9.51 13.28 -5.46
N LYS A 8 -8.41 12.69 -5.91
CA LYS A 8 -8.18 12.33 -7.31
C LYS A 8 -7.71 10.89 -7.39
N GLU A 9 -8.45 10.04 -8.08
CA GLU A 9 -7.95 8.72 -8.47
C GLU A 9 -6.90 8.89 -9.57
N VAL A 10 -5.70 8.36 -9.35
CA VAL A 10 -4.56 8.50 -10.27
C VAL A 10 -4.44 7.28 -11.17
N LYS A 11 -4.66 6.10 -10.60
CA LYS A 11 -4.79 4.80 -11.27
C LYS A 11 -5.78 3.96 -10.44
N PRO A 12 -6.31 2.85 -10.97
CA PRO A 12 -7.23 2.01 -10.22
C PRO A 12 -6.68 1.68 -8.82
N PHE A 13 -7.52 1.86 -7.81
CA PHE A 13 -7.19 1.59 -6.41
C PHE A 13 -6.09 2.49 -5.81
N ASN A 14 -5.84 3.64 -6.44
CA ASN A 14 -4.80 4.57 -6.04
C ASN A 14 -5.28 6.02 -6.10
N TRP A 15 -5.20 6.70 -4.97
CA TRP A 15 -5.74 8.03 -4.81
C TRP A 15 -4.68 9.01 -4.31
N LEU A 16 -4.75 10.22 -4.84
CA LEU A 16 -4.11 11.40 -4.27
C LEU A 16 -5.18 12.20 -3.54
N ILE A 17 -5.08 12.24 -2.22
CA ILE A 17 -5.96 12.99 -1.34
C ILE A 17 -5.22 14.25 -0.89
N ARG A 18 -5.88 15.39 -0.99
CA ARG A 18 -5.37 16.67 -0.49
C ARG A 18 -6.32 17.25 0.53
N ASP A 19 -5.82 17.45 1.75
CA ASP A 19 -6.54 18.17 2.79
C ASP A 19 -6.54 19.67 2.49
N ARG A 20 -7.74 20.26 2.38
CA ARG A 20 -7.97 21.70 2.19
C ARG A 20 -8.56 22.39 3.41
N THR A 21 -8.66 21.69 4.54
CA THR A 21 -9.32 22.19 5.76
C THR A 21 -8.61 23.40 6.34
N SER A 22 -7.28 23.50 6.20
CA SER A 22 -6.51 24.62 6.73
C SER A 22 -5.56 25.23 5.71
N LYS A 23 -5.59 26.57 5.58
CA LYS A 23 -4.57 27.33 4.83
C LYS A 23 -3.20 27.31 5.54
N ALA A 24 -3.16 26.95 6.82
CA ALA A 24 -1.97 26.83 7.65
C ALA A 24 -1.43 25.39 7.76
N CYS A 25 -2.06 24.41 7.11
CA CYS A 25 -1.46 23.09 6.94
C CYS A 25 -2.14 22.37 5.78
N THR A 26 -1.43 22.22 4.67
CA THR A 26 -1.84 21.38 3.55
C THR A 26 -1.20 20.00 3.72
N MET A 27 -2.00 18.94 3.66
CA MET A 27 -1.53 17.56 3.66
C MET A 27 -1.86 16.90 2.34
N GLU A 28 -0.92 16.12 1.81
CA GLU A 28 -1.17 15.19 0.71
C GLU A 28 -0.96 13.77 1.20
N ILE A 29 -1.90 12.88 0.86
CA ILE A 29 -1.82 11.45 1.09
C ILE A 29 -1.92 10.75 -0.26
N ARG A 30 -0.95 9.89 -0.56
CA ARG A 30 -1.02 8.89 -1.62
C ARG A 30 -1.50 7.62 -0.98
N LEU A 31 -2.71 7.20 -1.28
CA LEU A 31 -3.33 6.00 -0.76
C LEU A 31 -3.42 4.95 -1.86
N GLU A 32 -2.91 3.76 -1.62
CA GLU A 32 -2.96 2.61 -2.50
C GLU A 32 -3.65 1.46 -1.78
N TYR A 33 -4.57 0.78 -2.47
CA TYR A 33 -5.13 -0.47 -1.98
C TYR A 33 -4.47 -1.64 -2.70
N ASP A 34 -3.73 -2.45 -1.96
CA ASP A 34 -3.20 -3.71 -2.44
C ASP A 34 -4.33 -4.75 -2.43
N VAL A 35 -4.73 -5.17 -3.62
CA VAL A 35 -5.83 -6.11 -3.80
C VAL A 35 -5.43 -7.54 -3.40
N ILE A 36 -4.15 -7.89 -3.49
CA ILE A 36 -3.62 -9.21 -3.14
C ILE A 36 -3.56 -9.33 -1.62
N ASP A 37 -2.91 -8.37 -0.97
CA ASP A 37 -2.73 -8.37 0.49
C ASP A 37 -3.94 -7.82 1.25
N ARG A 38 -4.93 -7.30 0.51
CA ARG A 38 -6.20 -6.73 1.02
C ARG A 38 -5.98 -5.60 2.00
N ARG A 39 -4.95 -4.78 1.78
CA ARG A 39 -4.49 -3.75 2.72
C ARG A 39 -4.33 -2.40 2.04
N PHE A 40 -4.61 -1.36 2.80
CA PHE A 40 -4.29 0.01 2.40
C PHE A 40 -2.86 0.32 2.82
N ASN A 41 -2.09 0.85 1.88
CA ASN A 41 -0.76 1.38 2.08
C ASN A 41 -0.70 2.81 1.53
N GLY A 42 0.38 3.53 1.83
CA GLY A 42 0.52 4.86 1.29
C GLY A 42 1.66 5.65 1.86
N ASP A 43 1.81 6.85 1.29
CA ASP A 43 2.73 7.87 1.76
C ASP A 43 1.98 9.15 2.03
N TYR A 44 2.50 9.97 2.92
CA TYR A 44 2.00 11.30 3.17
C TYR A 44 3.13 12.33 3.19
N ARG A 45 2.74 13.59 2.94
CA ARG A 45 3.58 14.76 3.20
C ARG A 45 2.72 15.94 3.62
N ARG A 46 3.34 16.89 4.31
CA ARG A 46 2.67 18.08 4.80
C ARG A 46 3.42 19.35 4.40
N ARG A 47 2.70 20.46 4.42
CA ARG A 47 3.20 21.81 4.21
C ARG A 47 2.45 22.78 5.12
N TYR A 48 3.15 23.42 6.06
CA TYR A 48 2.54 24.27 7.09
C TYR A 48 2.17 25.70 6.62
N SER A 49 2.63 26.13 5.44
CA SER A 49 2.16 27.39 4.87
C SER A 49 2.28 27.37 3.35
N LYS A 50 1.63 28.32 2.66
CA LYS A 50 1.77 28.41 1.19
C LYS A 50 3.21 28.63 0.73
N VAL A 51 4.05 29.20 1.59
CA VAL A 51 5.42 29.58 1.29
C VAL A 51 6.46 28.58 1.83
N SER A 52 6.11 27.72 2.81
CA SER A 52 7.01 26.69 3.30
C SER A 52 7.23 25.60 2.25
N PRO A 53 8.43 25.01 2.13
CA PRO A 53 8.65 23.87 1.26
C PRO A 53 7.82 22.67 1.71
N TRP A 54 7.51 21.77 0.78
CA TRP A 54 6.92 20.47 1.12
C TRP A 54 7.89 19.64 1.94
N GLN A 55 7.39 18.99 2.98
CA GLN A 55 8.16 17.96 3.67
C GLN A 55 8.40 16.76 2.74
N LYS A 56 9.45 15.98 3.04
CA LYS A 56 9.70 14.70 2.37
C LYS A 56 8.49 13.78 2.54
N TRP A 57 8.24 12.96 1.52
CA TRP A 57 7.29 11.85 1.64
C TRP A 57 7.75 10.90 2.73
N ARG A 58 6.78 10.44 3.52
CA ARG A 58 6.97 9.46 4.58
C ARG A 58 5.86 8.42 4.48
N ALA A 59 6.14 7.20 4.90
CA ALA A 59 5.12 6.17 4.99
C ALA A 59 3.95 6.66 5.85
N ALA A 60 2.73 6.48 5.35
CA ALA A 60 1.50 6.83 6.04
C ALA A 60 1.33 5.97 7.29
N LYS A 61 1.02 6.61 8.42
CA LYS A 61 0.66 5.87 9.63
C LYS A 61 -0.82 5.47 9.55
N PRO A 62 -1.29 4.58 10.44
CA PRO A 62 -2.70 4.16 10.46
C PRO A 62 -3.68 5.34 10.45
N ASP A 63 -3.42 6.39 11.23
CA ASP A 63 -4.27 7.59 11.27
C ASP A 63 -4.35 8.31 9.92
N GLU A 64 -3.24 8.43 9.18
CA GLU A 64 -3.26 9.01 7.83
C GLU A 64 -3.97 8.12 6.81
N ILE A 65 -3.84 6.80 6.96
CA ILE A 65 -4.56 5.85 6.12
C ILE A 65 -6.06 5.97 6.35
N ASP A 66 -6.51 6.08 7.61
CA ASP A 66 -7.92 6.21 7.96
C ASP A 66 -8.52 7.53 7.48
N ILE A 67 -7.75 8.62 7.54
CA ILE A 67 -8.09 9.89 6.87
C ILE A 67 -8.27 9.68 5.36
N GLY A 68 -7.37 8.92 4.74
CA GLY A 68 -7.46 8.60 3.32
C GLY A 68 -8.72 7.80 2.98
N LYS A 69 -9.07 6.80 3.80
CA LYS A 69 -10.29 5.98 3.66
C LYS A 69 -11.56 6.82 3.79
N GLU A 70 -11.59 7.71 4.80
CA GLU A 70 -12.69 8.66 5.00
C GLU A 70 -12.86 9.54 3.75
N ALA A 71 -11.75 10.04 3.20
CA ALA A 71 -11.75 10.94 2.06
C ALA A 71 -12.22 10.28 0.75
N ILE A 72 -11.77 9.06 0.43
CA ILE A 72 -12.21 8.35 -0.80
C ILE A 72 -13.68 7.90 -0.73
N GLY A 73 -14.21 7.77 0.48
CA GLY A 73 -15.62 7.50 0.73
C GLY A 73 -16.03 6.03 0.57
N PRO A 74 -17.25 5.69 1.01
CA PRO A 74 -17.72 4.31 1.14
C PRO A 74 -17.82 3.57 -0.19
N ARG A 75 -18.11 4.26 -1.30
CA ARG A 75 -18.20 3.66 -2.63
C ARG A 75 -16.85 3.11 -3.11
N ALA A 76 -15.77 3.88 -2.91
CA ALA A 76 -14.42 3.44 -3.28
C ALA A 76 -13.95 2.28 -2.39
N LEU A 77 -14.25 2.36 -1.08
CA LEU A 77 -13.98 1.25 -0.15
C LEU A 77 -14.70 -0.04 -0.56
N ALA A 78 -15.97 0.04 -0.94
CA ALA A 78 -16.72 -1.13 -1.43
C ALA A 78 -16.10 -1.72 -2.71
N ALA A 79 -15.61 -0.88 -3.62
CA ALA A 79 -14.93 -1.32 -4.83
C ALA A 79 -13.61 -2.06 -4.51
N CYS A 80 -12.84 -1.60 -3.51
CA CYS A 80 -11.65 -2.30 -3.02
C CYS A 80 -11.99 -3.71 -2.53
N VAL A 81 -13.02 -3.82 -1.68
CA VAL A 81 -13.47 -5.10 -1.13
C VAL A 81 -13.93 -6.03 -2.25
N ALA A 82 -14.75 -5.54 -3.18
CA ALA A 82 -15.23 -6.32 -4.31
C ALA A 82 -14.06 -6.84 -5.19
N ALA A 83 -13.05 -6.01 -5.43
CA ALA A 83 -11.86 -6.42 -6.16
C ALA A 83 -11.09 -7.55 -5.44
N SER A 84 -10.98 -7.47 -4.11
CA SER A 84 -10.27 -8.48 -3.32
C SER A 84 -10.96 -9.86 -3.26
N ILE A 85 -12.26 -9.90 -3.58
CA ILE A 85 -13.10 -11.09 -3.57
C ILE A 85 -13.21 -11.68 -4.99
N SER A 86 -12.77 -10.96 -6.02
CA SER A 86 -12.85 -11.41 -7.41
C SER A 86 -12.12 -12.75 -7.61
N PRO A 87 -12.79 -13.78 -8.17
CA PRO A 87 -12.23 -15.13 -8.33
C PRO A 87 -10.96 -15.15 -9.20
N THR A 88 -10.84 -14.24 -10.16
CA THR A 88 -9.66 -14.09 -11.03
C THR A 88 -8.44 -13.59 -10.27
N ILE A 89 -8.63 -12.77 -9.22
CA ILE A 89 -7.55 -12.28 -8.37
C ILE A 89 -7.17 -13.35 -7.33
N TRP A 90 -8.14 -14.10 -6.80
CA TRP A 90 -7.85 -15.26 -5.94
C TRP A 90 -6.91 -16.28 -6.61
N GLN A 91 -7.13 -16.57 -7.90
CA GLN A 91 -6.26 -17.47 -8.67
C GLN A 91 -4.86 -16.88 -8.88
N ARG A 92 -4.73 -15.56 -9.16
CA ARG A 92 -3.42 -14.89 -9.28
C ARG A 92 -2.69 -14.75 -7.95
N ALA A 93 -3.38 -14.42 -6.87
CA ALA A 93 -2.83 -14.30 -5.52
C ALA A 93 -2.35 -15.66 -5.01
N SER A 94 -3.14 -16.72 -5.22
CA SER A 94 -2.73 -18.09 -4.89
C SER A 94 -1.50 -18.51 -5.69
N LYS A 95 -1.43 -18.16 -6.98
CA LYS A 95 -0.28 -18.45 -7.83
C LYS A 95 0.97 -17.67 -7.37
N ALA A 96 0.84 -16.38 -7.07
CA ALA A 96 1.96 -15.56 -6.58
C ALA A 96 2.44 -16.00 -5.18
N ALA A 97 1.53 -16.37 -4.28
CA ALA A 97 1.86 -16.93 -2.98
C ALA A 97 2.58 -18.29 -3.11
N ALA A 98 2.09 -19.17 -4.00
CA ALA A 98 2.74 -20.43 -4.31
C ALA A 98 4.13 -20.24 -4.92
N THR A 99 4.32 -19.24 -5.79
CA THR A 99 5.64 -18.90 -6.34
C THR A 99 6.60 -18.43 -5.24
N ARG A 100 6.18 -17.55 -4.34
CA ARG A 100 7.03 -17.14 -3.21
C ARG A 100 7.40 -18.29 -2.27
N GLN A 101 6.48 -19.22 -2.02
CA GLN A 101 6.76 -20.42 -1.23
C GLN A 101 7.73 -21.35 -1.96
N ALA A 102 7.56 -21.54 -3.26
CA ALA A 102 8.49 -22.34 -4.07
C ALA A 102 9.90 -21.74 -4.10
N ASP A 103 10.02 -20.41 -4.22
CA ASP A 103 11.31 -19.72 -4.18
C ASP A 103 12.00 -19.87 -2.80
N THR A 104 11.22 -19.85 -1.73
CA THR A 104 11.74 -20.06 -0.36
C THR A 104 12.23 -21.51 -0.18
N HIS A 105 11.44 -22.50 -0.60
CA HIS A 105 11.84 -23.90 -0.54
C HIS A 105 13.03 -24.22 -1.45
N ALA A 106 13.15 -23.56 -2.60
CA ALA A 106 14.31 -23.69 -3.48
C ALA A 106 15.59 -23.11 -2.84
N ALA A 107 15.48 -21.96 -2.16
CA ALA A 107 16.59 -21.37 -1.43
C ALA A 107 17.05 -22.26 -0.27
N ASP A 108 16.11 -22.83 0.49
CA ASP A 108 16.40 -23.78 1.57
C ASP A 108 17.08 -25.05 1.04
N ALA A 109 16.58 -25.61 -0.07
CA ALA A 109 17.15 -26.81 -0.69
C ALA A 109 18.59 -26.58 -1.20
N VAL A 110 18.88 -25.41 -1.77
CA VAL A 110 20.24 -25.03 -2.19
C VAL A 110 21.17 -24.89 -0.98
N GLY A 111 20.66 -24.34 0.14
CA GLY A 111 21.39 -24.30 1.41
C GLY A 111 21.78 -25.70 1.90
N TYR A 112 20.81 -26.61 1.98
CA TYR A 112 21.04 -28.00 2.39
C TYR A 112 22.04 -28.74 1.48
N MET A 113 21.97 -28.55 0.16
CA MET A 113 22.92 -29.18 -0.77
C MET A 113 24.33 -28.62 -0.61
N LYS A 114 24.47 -27.31 -0.36
CA LYS A 114 25.77 -26.67 -0.15
C LYS A 114 26.42 -27.14 1.16
N ASP A 115 25.63 -27.27 2.23
CA ASP A 115 26.12 -27.77 3.51
C ASP A 115 26.51 -29.25 3.43
N ALA A 116 25.73 -30.07 2.71
CA ALA A 116 26.06 -31.47 2.45
C ALA A 116 27.34 -31.64 1.59
N TRP A 117 27.53 -30.80 0.59
CA TRP A 117 28.74 -30.79 -0.24
C TRP A 117 29.99 -30.45 0.58
N ASN A 118 29.92 -29.39 1.40
CA ASN A 118 31.03 -29.00 2.27
C ASN A 118 31.33 -30.04 3.35
N ALA A 119 30.32 -30.79 3.81
CA ALA A 119 30.52 -31.88 4.76
C ALA A 119 31.19 -33.13 4.14
N MET A 120 31.00 -33.36 2.84
CA MET A 120 31.64 -34.46 2.10
C MET A 120 33.03 -34.12 1.53
N HIS A 121 33.34 -32.82 1.41
CA HIS A 121 34.64 -32.31 0.93
C HIS A 121 35.17 -31.19 1.86
N PRO A 122 35.63 -31.52 3.08
CA PRO A 122 36.27 -30.57 3.99
C PRO A 122 37.64 -30.08 3.50
#